data_AF-A0A967QE57-F1
#
_entry.id   AF-A0A967QE57-F1
#
_cell.length_a   1.000
_cell.length_b   1.000
_cell.length_c   1.000
_cell.angle_alpha   90.00
_cell.angle_beta   90.00
_cell.angle_gamma   90.00
#
_symmetry.space_group_name_H-M   'P 1'
#
loop_
_entity.id
_entity.type
_entity.pdbx_description
1 polymer ?
#
loop_
_entity_poly.entity_id
_entity_poly.type
_entity_poly.pdbx_seq_one_letter_code
_entity_poly.pdbx_strand_id
1 'polypeptide(L)'
;RIVRELVAQGYIVVAPEYRGSTGYGRGTYEAIDYGGREVQDVLAARDWVVENHPRVDGDRVGLIGWSHGGLITLHSLFDHP
;
A
#
# COMPACT_ATOMS: atom_id res chain seq x y z
N ARG A 1 -11.92 -12.08 1.84
CA ARG A 1 -13.15 -11.78 2.61
C ARG A 1 -13.17 -10.32 3.09
N ILE A 2 -12.10 -9.85 3.73
CA ILE A 2 -12.03 -8.48 4.27
C ILE A 2 -12.22 -7.36 3.24
N VAL A 3 -11.64 -7.46 2.04
CA VAL A 3 -11.80 -6.43 0.99
C VAL A 3 -13.27 -6.21 0.64
N ARG A 4 -14.05 -7.29 0.48
CA ARG A 4 -15.49 -7.21 0.21
C ARG A 4 -16.25 -6.54 1.35
N GLU A 5 -15.88 -6.83 2.59
CA GLU A 5 -16.50 -6.27 3.79
C GLU A 5 -16.19 -4.77 3.94
N LEU A 6 -14.95 -4.34 3.65
CA LEU A 6 -14.55 -2.93 3.63
C LEU A 6 -15.28 -2.15 2.55
N VAL A 7 -15.34 -2.67 1.33
CA VAL A 7 -16.07 -2.04 0.22
C VAL A 7 -17.56 -1.92 0.55
N ALA A 8 -18.17 -2.95 1.15
CA ALA A 8 -19.57 -2.91 1.57
C ALA A 8 -19.85 -1.85 2.67
N GLN A 9 -18.85 -1.52 3.49
CA GLN A 9 -18.91 -0.46 4.50
C GLN A 9 -18.62 0.94 3.92
N GLY A 10 -18.32 1.05 2.62
CA GLY A 10 -18.08 2.32 1.96
C GLY A 10 -16.62 2.76 1.90
N TYR A 11 -15.67 1.90 2.29
CA TYR A 11 -14.24 2.20 2.13
C TYR A 11 -13.79 2.06 0.67
N ILE A 12 -12.91 2.97 0.25
CA ILE A 12 -12.12 2.80 -0.97
C ILE A 12 -10.93 1.90 -0.60
N VAL A 13 -10.75 0.80 -1.34
CA VAL A 13 -9.64 -0.14 -1.11
C VAL A 13 -8.67 -0.05 -2.28
N VAL A 14 -7.41 0.22 -1.97
CA VAL A 14 -6.29 0.26 -2.93
C VAL A 14 -5.32 -0.86 -2.56
N ALA A 15 -4.88 -1.63 -3.54
CA ALA A 15 -3.93 -2.73 -3.36
C ALA A 15 -2.83 -2.60 -4.43
N PRO A 16 -1.78 -1.78 -4.17
CA PRO A 16 -0.70 -1.61 -5.12
C PRO A 16 0.24 -2.82 -5.11
N GLU A 17 0.76 -3.14 -6.29
CA GLU A 17 1.94 -4.00 -6.40
C GLU A 17 3.19 -3.14 -6.19
N TYR A 18 4.14 -3.65 -5.43
CA TYR A 18 5.36 -2.93 -5.05
C TYR A 18 6.60 -3.65 -5.57
N ARG A 19 7.76 -2.99 -5.57
CA ARG A 19 9.04 -3.62 -5.87
C ARG A 19 9.27 -4.82 -4.94
N GLY A 20 9.54 -5.98 -5.52
CA GLY A 20 9.51 -7.29 -4.83
C GLY A 20 8.34 -8.19 -5.24
N SER A 21 7.30 -7.63 -5.85
CA SER A 21 6.19 -8.41 -6.38
C SER A 21 6.61 -9.31 -7.55
N THR A 22 5.92 -10.44 -7.67
CA THR A 22 6.13 -11.39 -8.76
C THR A 22 5.30 -11.02 -9.99
N GLY A 23 5.66 -11.55 -11.18
CA GLY A 23 4.95 -11.26 -12.44
C GLY A 23 5.49 -10.06 -13.24
N TYR A 24 6.43 -9.28 -12.67
CA TYR A 24 7.01 -8.08 -13.28
C TYR A 24 8.48 -8.25 -13.72
N GLY A 25 8.97 -9.49 -13.78
CA GLY A 25 10.34 -9.83 -14.15
C GLY A 25 11.35 -9.71 -13.00
N ARG A 26 12.56 -10.25 -13.24
CA ARG A 26 13.62 -10.36 -12.23
C ARG A 26 14.03 -9.01 -11.63
N GLY A 27 14.13 -7.97 -12.47
CA GLY A 27 14.55 -6.65 -12.00
C GLY A 27 13.60 -6.05 -10.96
N THR A 28 12.29 -6.24 -11.11
CA THR A 28 11.30 -5.78 -10.13
C THR A 28 11.36 -6.62 -8.86
N TYR A 29 11.48 -7.94 -9.00
CA TYR A 29 11.54 -8.86 -7.86
C TYR A 29 12.78 -8.61 -6.97
N GLU A 30 13.94 -8.39 -7.57
CA GLU A 30 15.20 -8.15 -6.86
C GLU A 30 15.36 -6.71 -6.35
N ALA A 31 14.43 -5.81 -6.67
CA ALA A 31 14.50 -4.42 -6.25
C ALA A 31 14.06 -4.18 -4.79
N ILE A 32 13.45 -5.17 -4.14
CA ILE A 32 12.99 -5.11 -2.75
C ILE A 32 14.15 -4.96 -1.75
N ASP A 33 13.96 -4.19 -0.68
CA ASP A 33 15.00 -3.97 0.35
C ASP A 33 14.52 -4.12 1.80
N TYR A 34 13.30 -4.62 2.04
CA TYR A 34 12.77 -5.01 3.35
C TYR A 34 12.68 -3.85 4.35
N GLY A 35 11.98 -2.78 3.94
CA GLY A 35 11.59 -1.64 4.77
C GLY A 35 11.70 -0.29 4.06
N GLY A 36 12.27 -0.24 2.86
CA GLY A 36 12.49 1.00 2.12
C GLY A 36 11.61 1.11 0.89
N ARG A 37 12.04 0.48 -0.21
CA ARG A 37 11.50 0.68 -1.55
C ARG A 37 10.06 0.24 -1.70
N GLU A 38 9.68 -0.89 -1.12
CA GLU A 38 8.30 -1.35 -1.14
C GLU A 38 7.37 -0.46 -0.30
N VAL A 39 7.89 0.11 0.79
CA VAL A 39 7.14 1.07 1.61
C VAL A 39 6.92 2.37 0.82
N GLN A 40 7.98 2.86 0.16
CA GLN A 40 7.88 4.02 -0.74
C GLN A 40 6.87 3.82 -1.86
N ASP A 41 6.78 2.61 -2.44
CA ASP A 41 5.80 2.32 -3.50
C ASP A 41 4.36 2.37 -2.97
N VAL A 42 4.11 1.86 -1.75
CA VAL A 42 2.80 1.93 -1.12
C VAL A 42 2.40 3.36 -0.79
N LEU A 43 3.35 4.19 -0.32
CA LEU A 43 3.12 5.61 -0.07
C LEU A 43 2.87 6.40 -1.35
N ALA A 44 3.64 6.12 -2.41
CA ALA A 44 3.42 6.73 -3.72
C ALA A 44 2.03 6.37 -4.28
N ALA A 45 1.55 5.14 -4.06
CA ALA A 45 0.20 4.75 -4.43
C ALA A 45 -0.86 5.49 -3.60
N ARG A 46 -0.63 5.69 -2.29
CA ARG A 46 -1.49 6.50 -1.42
C ARG A 46 -1.58 7.94 -1.93
N ASP A 47 -0.45 8.58 -2.19
CA ASP A 47 -0.37 9.96 -2.65
C ASP A 47 -1.07 10.12 -4.00
N TRP A 48 -0.75 9.24 -4.95
CA TRP A 48 -1.38 9.25 -6.26
C TRP A 48 -2.91 9.12 -6.17
N VAL A 49 -3.42 8.23 -5.32
CA VAL A 49 -4.87 8.04 -5.16
C VAL A 49 -5.53 9.27 -4.53
N VAL A 50 -4.92 9.87 -3.50
CA VAL A 50 -5.43 11.09 -2.86
C VAL A 50 -5.48 12.25 -3.85
N GLU A 51 -4.45 12.41 -4.67
CA GLU A 51 -4.34 13.50 -5.66
C GLU A 51 -5.31 13.33 -6.85
N ASN A 52 -5.53 12.08 -7.31
CA ASN A 52 -6.24 11.82 -8.56
C ASN A 52 -7.70 11.38 -8.38
N HIS A 53 -8.14 11.06 -7.16
CA HIS A 53 -9.51 10.62 -6.89
C HIS A 53 -10.23 11.53 -5.88
N PRO A 54 -11.08 12.47 -6.33
CA PRO A 54 -11.76 13.46 -5.48
C PRO A 54 -12.65 12.91 -4.36
N ARG A 55 -12.97 11.60 -4.40
CA ARG A 55 -13.76 10.92 -3.37
C ARG A 55 -12.92 10.40 -2.21
N VAL A 56 -11.60 10.45 -2.33
CA VAL A 56 -10.66 10.00 -1.32
C VAL A 56 -10.40 11.14 -0.35
N ASP A 57 -10.52 10.82 0.93
CA ASP A 57 -10.22 11.74 2.01
C ASP A 57 -8.80 11.44 2.52
N GLY A 58 -7.87 12.36 2.23
CA GLY A 58 -6.45 12.18 2.54
C GLY A 58 -6.14 12.15 4.04
N ASP A 59 -7.03 12.65 4.88
CA ASP A 59 -6.90 12.67 6.34
C ASP A 59 -7.44 11.38 6.99
N ARG A 60 -8.08 10.49 6.21
CA ARG A 60 -8.68 9.24 6.68
C ARG A 60 -8.17 8.04 5.88
N VAL A 61 -6.85 7.84 5.91
CA VAL A 61 -6.18 6.71 5.25
C VAL A 61 -5.71 5.70 6.30
N GLY A 62 -5.95 4.41 6.03
CA GLY A 62 -5.49 3.30 6.86
C GLY A 62 -4.78 2.24 6.03
N LEU A 63 -3.79 1.59 6.64
CA LEU A 63 -3.02 0.48 6.06
C LEU A 63 -3.40 -0.83 6.76
N ILE A 64 -3.54 -1.90 5.98
CA ILE A 64 -3.82 -3.23 6.48
C ILE A 64 -3.04 -4.28 5.68
N GLY A 65 -2.31 -5.14 6.37
CA GLY A 65 -1.51 -6.18 5.74
C GLY A 65 -1.11 -7.29 6.70
N TRP A 66 -0.78 -8.46 6.13
CA TRP A 66 -0.30 -9.63 6.86
C TRP A 66 1.07 -10.06 6.33
N SER A 67 1.85 -10.73 7.18
CA SER A 67 3.22 -11.16 6.84
C SER A 67 4.05 -9.96 6.35
N HIS A 68 4.61 -10.02 5.14
CA HIS A 68 5.35 -8.89 4.56
C HIS A 68 4.50 -7.60 4.44
N GLY A 69 3.20 -7.71 4.19
CA GLY A 69 2.30 -6.55 4.23
C GLY A 69 2.16 -5.93 5.64
N GLY A 70 2.34 -6.74 6.69
CA GLY A 70 2.40 -6.26 8.07
C GLY A 70 3.70 -5.51 8.37
N LEU A 71 4.83 -5.98 7.81
CA LEU A 71 6.11 -5.26 7.85
C LEU A 71 5.96 -3.88 7.20
N ILE A 72 5.39 -3.82 5.99
CA ILE A 72 5.13 -2.55 5.30
C ILE A 72 4.20 -1.65 6.12
N THR A 73 3.15 -2.21 6.73
CA THR A 73 2.20 -1.46 7.56
C THR A 73 2.90 -0.81 8.75
N LEU A 74 3.75 -1.55 9.46
CA LEU A 74 4.48 -1.04 10.63
C LEU A 74 5.54 0.00 10.23
N HIS A 75 6.32 -0.25 9.18
CA HIS A 75 7.28 0.74 8.68
C HIS A 75 6.59 2.04 8.29
N SER A 76 5.50 1.96 7.52
CA SER A 76 4.72 3.15 7.14
C SER A 76 4.23 3.91 8.36
N LEU A 77 3.72 3.22 9.39
CA LEU A 77 3.20 3.87 10.59
C LEU A 77 4.29 4.58 11.40
N PHE A 78 5.50 4.01 11.49
CA PHE A 78 6.59 4.61 12.28
C PHE A 78 7.33 5.70 11.51
N ASP A 79 7.53 5.53 10.21
CA ASP A 79 8.36 6.42 9.40
C ASP A 79 7.52 7.52 8.71
N HIS A 80 6.19 7.34 8.61
CA HIS A 80 5.26 8.23 7.91
C HIS A 80 3.90 8.38 8.65
N PRO A 81 3.89 9.01 9.85
CA PRO A 81 2.68 9.15 10.66
C PRO A 81 1.63 10.12 10.09
#